data_AF-A0A438X0Q9-F1
#
_entry.id   AF-A0A438X0Q9-F1
#
_cell.length_a   1.000
_cell.length_b   1.000
_cell.length_c   1.000
_cell.angle_alpha   90.00
_cell.angle_beta   90.00
_cell.angle_gamma   90.00
#
_symmetry.space_group_name_H-M   'P 1'
#
loop_
_entity.id
_entity.type
_entity.pdbx_description
1 polymer ?
#
loop_
_entity_poly.entity_id
_entity_poly.type
_entity_poly.pdbx_seq_one_letter_code
_entity_poly.pdbx_strand_id
1 'polypeptide(L)'
;GLFQAVCRVNRLDSEDKDFGCIIDYKDLFDGLQEAHSDYTNKAFENYEREDIQGFISDKSQKIKKKLEEARDQLKSLCESVKEPKDEEDYIAYFCGNDLEKNAQKRRLFYQLVGAFLRMFVELNNLEKSVYSKEEMRQIKQEAEFYRHLQKVIGLSSGDSVDLKSYSEDMRRILDAYIKTTDSETLIKIEDQGLCEVLAQMDINDFNKALSQAFKNESSMAESIANNT
;
A
#
# COMPACT_ATOMS: atom_id res chain seq x y z
N GLY A 1 -26.21 -21.53 -3.42
CA GLY A 1 -25.86 -20.97 -2.10
C GLY A 1 -24.36 -20.78 -1.98
N LEU A 2 -23.61 -21.88 -1.86
CA LEU A 2 -22.16 -21.87 -1.66
C LEU A 2 -21.39 -21.15 -2.79
N PHE A 3 -21.68 -21.46 -4.06
CA PHE A 3 -20.98 -20.82 -5.18
C PHE A 3 -21.17 -19.29 -5.23
N GLN A 4 -22.38 -18.82 -4.96
CA GLN A 4 -22.65 -17.37 -4.85
C GLN A 4 -21.84 -16.72 -3.72
N ALA A 5 -21.54 -17.45 -2.64
CA ALA A 5 -20.62 -16.99 -1.61
C ALA A 5 -19.16 -17.01 -2.10
N VAL A 6 -18.71 -18.08 -2.77
CA VAL A 6 -17.36 -18.18 -3.36
C VAL A 6 -17.09 -17.03 -4.35
N CYS A 7 -18.02 -16.77 -5.27
CA CYS A 7 -17.90 -15.71 -6.28
C CYS A 7 -17.90 -14.30 -5.68
N ARG A 8 -18.50 -14.09 -4.50
CA ARG A 8 -18.39 -12.80 -3.79
C ARG A 8 -16.97 -12.52 -3.32
N VAL A 9 -16.24 -13.56 -2.92
CA VAL A 9 -14.88 -13.42 -2.38
C VAL A 9 -13.84 -13.27 -3.49
N ASN A 10 -14.12 -13.70 -4.73
CA ASN A 10 -13.17 -13.62 -5.85
C ASN A 10 -13.38 -12.41 -6.80
N ARG A 11 -14.04 -11.34 -6.33
CA ARG A 11 -14.13 -10.08 -7.10
C ARG A 11 -12.78 -9.36 -7.15
N LEU A 12 -12.44 -8.82 -8.32
CA LEU A 12 -11.28 -7.97 -8.57
C LEU A 12 -11.57 -6.55 -8.06
N ASP A 13 -11.59 -6.38 -6.74
CA ASP A 13 -11.86 -5.07 -6.14
C ASP A 13 -10.58 -4.22 -6.01
N SER A 14 -9.39 -4.82 -6.11
CA SER A 14 -8.08 -4.15 -6.03
C SER A 14 -7.00 -4.94 -6.78
N GLU A 15 -6.04 -4.27 -7.42
CA GLU A 15 -4.90 -4.94 -8.10
C GLU A 15 -4.03 -5.77 -7.13
N ASP A 16 -4.10 -5.50 -5.82
CA ASP A 16 -3.34 -6.20 -4.79
C ASP A 16 -3.93 -7.56 -4.39
N LYS A 17 -5.10 -7.93 -4.92
CA LYS A 17 -5.80 -9.15 -4.51
C LYS A 17 -5.38 -10.34 -5.37
N ASP A 18 -4.44 -11.11 -4.84
CA ASP A 18 -3.94 -12.31 -5.48
C ASP A 18 -4.94 -13.48 -5.47
N PHE A 19 -5.76 -13.61 -4.41
CA PHE A 19 -6.71 -14.72 -4.24
C PHE A 19 -7.89 -14.33 -3.33
N GLY A 20 -9.05 -14.97 -3.52
CA GLY A 20 -10.12 -15.00 -2.54
C GLY A 20 -9.91 -16.12 -1.50
N CYS A 21 -9.99 -15.80 -0.20
CA CYS A 21 -9.81 -16.78 0.88
C CYS A 21 -11.17 -17.18 1.48
N ILE A 22 -11.42 -18.48 1.59
CA ILE A 22 -12.63 -19.03 2.22
C ILE A 22 -12.18 -19.90 3.39
N ILE A 23 -12.73 -19.63 4.57
CA ILE A 23 -12.48 -20.42 5.78
C ILE A 23 -13.71 -21.28 6.03
N ASP A 24 -13.52 -22.59 6.04
CA ASP A 24 -14.57 -23.56 6.31
C ASP A 24 -14.39 -24.15 7.70
N TYR A 25 -15.31 -23.80 8.60
CA TYR A 25 -15.29 -24.26 9.99
C TYR A 25 -16.01 -25.59 10.20
N LYS A 26 -16.65 -26.14 9.16
CA LYS A 26 -17.51 -27.32 9.26
C LYS A 26 -17.09 -28.46 8.33
N ASP A 27 -15.91 -28.36 7.72
CA ASP A 27 -15.38 -29.31 6.73
C ASP A 27 -16.41 -29.66 5.63
N LEU A 28 -17.23 -28.68 5.27
CA LEU A 28 -18.24 -28.78 4.22
C LEU A 28 -17.58 -29.05 2.87
N PHE A 29 -16.39 -28.51 2.59
CA PHE A 29 -15.70 -28.71 1.31
C PHE A 29 -15.20 -30.13 1.09
N ASP A 30 -14.63 -30.77 2.11
CA ASP A 30 -14.21 -32.18 2.03
C ASP A 30 -15.44 -33.09 1.84
N GLY A 31 -16.52 -32.81 2.59
CA GLY A 31 -17.81 -33.46 2.41
C GLY A 31 -18.48 -33.17 1.05
N LEU A 32 -18.21 -32.03 0.42
CA LEU A 32 -18.70 -31.66 -0.92
C LEU A 32 -17.89 -32.32 -2.06
N GLN A 33 -16.61 -32.61 -1.81
CA GLN A 33 -15.78 -33.34 -2.74
C GLN A 33 -16.23 -34.82 -2.83
N GLU A 34 -16.72 -35.39 -1.72
CA GLU A 34 -17.39 -36.70 -1.71
C GLU A 34 -18.88 -36.65 -2.12
N ALA A 35 -19.65 -35.62 -1.72
CA ALA A 35 -21.06 -35.42 -2.09
C ALA A 35 -21.23 -34.78 -3.48
N HIS A 36 -20.48 -35.31 -4.45
CA HIS A 36 -20.18 -34.68 -5.73
C HIS A 36 -21.34 -34.63 -6.73
N SER A 37 -22.53 -35.16 -6.43
CA SER A 37 -23.63 -35.26 -7.39
C SER A 37 -24.75 -34.22 -7.24
N ASP A 38 -25.02 -33.70 -6.04
CA ASP A 38 -26.35 -33.11 -5.82
C ASP A 38 -26.36 -31.57 -5.71
N TYR A 39 -25.29 -30.97 -5.17
CA TYR A 39 -25.28 -29.51 -4.90
C TYR A 39 -24.42 -28.69 -5.88
N THR A 40 -23.41 -29.29 -6.50
CA THR A 40 -22.59 -28.67 -7.54
C THR A 40 -23.32 -28.64 -8.88
N ASN A 41 -24.06 -29.68 -9.25
CA ASN A 41 -24.75 -29.74 -10.55
C ASN A 41 -25.69 -28.54 -10.81
N LYS A 42 -26.55 -28.14 -9.87
CA LYS A 42 -27.45 -26.97 -10.09
C LYS A 42 -26.77 -25.61 -10.15
N ALA A 43 -25.60 -25.45 -9.51
CA ALA A 43 -24.88 -24.18 -9.49
C ALA A 43 -23.86 -24.06 -10.64
N PHE A 44 -23.45 -25.19 -11.20
CA PHE A 44 -22.43 -25.32 -12.24
C PHE A 44 -22.94 -26.00 -13.52
N GLU A 45 -24.27 -26.08 -13.70
CA GLU A 45 -24.93 -26.72 -14.84
C GLU A 45 -24.47 -26.18 -16.21
N ASN A 46 -23.88 -24.98 -16.23
CA ASN A 46 -23.35 -24.30 -17.41
C ASN A 46 -21.80 -24.24 -17.48
N TYR A 47 -21.08 -24.93 -16.59
CA TYR A 47 -19.62 -24.94 -16.54
C TYR A 47 -19.09 -26.37 -16.66
N GLU A 48 -18.05 -26.57 -17.47
CA GLU A 48 -17.46 -27.90 -17.64
C GLU A 48 -16.65 -28.28 -16.39
N ARG A 49 -16.49 -29.57 -16.16
CA ARG A 49 -15.87 -30.09 -14.92
C ARG A 49 -14.41 -29.64 -14.82
N GLU A 50 -13.77 -29.52 -15.97
CA GLU A 50 -12.42 -29.04 -16.19
C GLU A 50 -12.25 -27.56 -15.81
N ASP A 51 -13.30 -26.74 -15.93
CA ASP A 51 -13.26 -25.30 -15.61
C ASP A 51 -13.30 -25.02 -14.09
N ILE A 52 -13.81 -25.99 -13.32
CA ILE A 52 -13.99 -25.89 -11.87
C ILE A 52 -12.80 -26.54 -11.13
N GLN A 53 -12.16 -27.51 -11.77
CA GLN A 53 -11.07 -28.29 -11.20
C GLN A 53 -9.81 -27.40 -10.99
N GLY A 54 -9.44 -27.17 -9.73
CA GLY A 54 -8.33 -26.29 -9.34
C GLY A 54 -8.73 -24.86 -8.93
N PHE A 55 -10.01 -24.50 -9.01
CA PHE A 55 -10.51 -23.20 -8.57
C PHE A 55 -10.43 -23.05 -7.05
N ILE A 56 -10.78 -24.13 -6.33
CA ILE A 56 -10.60 -24.27 -4.89
C ILE A 56 -9.36 -25.13 -4.66
N SER A 57 -8.40 -24.60 -3.90
CA SER A 57 -7.14 -25.27 -3.64
C SER A 57 -6.59 -24.83 -2.29
N ASP A 58 -5.66 -25.61 -1.75
CA ASP A 58 -4.94 -25.26 -0.52
C ASP A 58 -4.22 -23.90 -0.66
N LYS A 59 -4.59 -22.95 0.21
CA LYS A 59 -4.04 -21.59 0.26
C LYS A 59 -2.52 -21.63 0.47
N SER A 60 -2.06 -22.51 1.36
CA SER A 60 -0.66 -22.66 1.75
C SER A 60 0.18 -23.15 0.57
N GLN A 61 -0.34 -24.09 -0.23
CA GLN A 61 0.33 -24.56 -1.45
C GLN A 61 0.39 -23.47 -2.53
N LYS A 62 -0.68 -22.68 -2.70
CA LYS A 62 -0.68 -21.54 -3.64
C LYS A 62 0.34 -20.46 -3.25
N ILE A 63 0.41 -20.11 -1.96
CA ILE A 63 1.41 -19.16 -1.44
C ILE A 63 2.82 -19.70 -1.68
N LYS A 64 3.07 -20.97 -1.32
CA LYS A 64 4.36 -21.63 -1.52
C LYS A 64 4.80 -21.53 -2.98
N LYS A 65 3.92 -21.91 -3.90
CA LYS A 65 4.20 -21.88 -5.34
C LYS A 65 4.54 -20.46 -5.84
N LYS A 66 3.69 -19.47 -5.54
CA LYS A 66 3.95 -18.08 -5.96
C LYS A 66 5.23 -17.51 -5.35
N LEU A 67 5.53 -17.87 -4.11
CA LEU A 67 6.76 -17.44 -3.43
C LEU A 67 7.99 -17.99 -4.17
N GLU A 68 8.04 -19.29 -4.46
CA GLU A 68 9.17 -19.90 -5.18
C GLU A 68 9.29 -19.36 -6.60
N GLU A 69 8.18 -19.20 -7.32
CA GLU A 69 8.18 -18.58 -8.66
C GLU A 69 8.76 -17.16 -8.65
N ALA A 70 8.43 -16.35 -7.64
CA ALA A 70 8.99 -15.01 -7.48
C ALA A 70 10.48 -15.05 -7.12
N ARG A 71 10.90 -15.98 -6.24
CA ARG A 71 12.31 -16.19 -5.86
C ARG A 71 13.15 -16.58 -7.07
N ASP A 72 12.69 -17.52 -7.88
CA ASP A 72 13.40 -17.99 -9.06
C ASP A 72 13.51 -16.90 -10.13
N GLN A 73 12.45 -16.12 -10.35
CA GLN A 73 12.48 -14.97 -11.24
C GLN A 73 13.44 -13.88 -10.75
N LEU A 74 13.46 -13.59 -9.45
CA LEU A 74 14.41 -12.64 -8.85
C LEU A 74 15.86 -13.10 -9.01
N LYS A 75 16.13 -14.39 -8.78
CA LYS A 75 17.44 -14.99 -8.98
C LYS A 75 17.87 -14.87 -10.44
N SER A 76 17.02 -15.30 -11.37
CA SER A 76 17.29 -15.23 -12.81
C SER A 76 17.55 -13.80 -13.29
N LEU A 77 16.78 -12.82 -12.81
CA LEU A 77 17.00 -11.41 -13.13
C LEU A 77 18.37 -10.90 -12.61
N CYS A 78 18.84 -11.43 -11.48
CA CYS A 78 20.09 -11.06 -10.85
C CYS A 78 21.30 -11.91 -11.29
N GLU A 79 21.11 -12.97 -12.08
CA GLU A 79 22.22 -13.84 -12.53
C GLU A 79 23.25 -13.10 -13.38
N SER A 80 22.81 -12.09 -14.14
CA SER A 80 23.67 -11.28 -15.00
C SER A 80 24.44 -10.18 -14.26
N VAL A 81 24.26 -10.06 -12.94
CA VAL A 81 25.03 -9.14 -12.10
C VAL A 81 26.45 -9.69 -11.98
N LYS A 82 27.45 -8.83 -12.19
CA LYS A 82 28.86 -9.22 -12.15
C LYS A 82 29.25 -9.63 -10.73
N GLU A 83 30.11 -10.64 -10.62
CA GLU A 83 30.81 -10.96 -9.37
C GLU A 83 31.70 -9.77 -8.97
N PRO A 84 31.77 -9.39 -7.68
CA PRO A 84 31.39 -10.15 -6.48
C PRO A 84 29.90 -10.10 -6.06
N LYS A 85 29.04 -9.36 -6.79
CA LYS A 85 27.63 -9.10 -6.44
C LYS A 85 27.49 -8.29 -5.15
N ASP A 86 28.38 -7.31 -5.01
CA ASP A 86 28.22 -6.28 -3.99
C ASP A 86 27.16 -5.25 -4.42
N GLU A 87 26.76 -4.38 -3.49
CA GLU A 87 25.74 -3.37 -3.72
C GLU A 87 26.04 -2.50 -4.97
N GLU A 88 27.32 -2.15 -5.18
CA GLU A 88 27.78 -1.38 -6.35
C GLU A 88 27.58 -2.12 -7.67
N ASP A 89 27.73 -3.44 -7.71
CA ASP A 89 27.54 -4.25 -8.91
C ASP A 89 26.07 -4.27 -9.33
N TYR A 90 25.17 -4.37 -8.35
CA TYR A 90 23.74 -4.26 -8.58
C TYR A 90 23.35 -2.87 -9.09
N ILE A 91 23.90 -1.81 -8.49
CA ILE A 91 23.66 -0.44 -8.96
C ILE A 91 24.14 -0.31 -10.41
N ALA A 92 25.35 -0.77 -10.74
CA ALA A 92 25.88 -0.72 -12.10
C ALA A 92 25.00 -1.51 -13.08
N TYR A 93 24.46 -2.66 -12.68
CA TYR A 93 23.59 -3.50 -13.50
C TYR A 93 22.22 -2.86 -13.77
N PHE A 94 21.59 -2.29 -12.74
CA PHE A 94 20.24 -1.72 -12.81
C PHE A 94 20.20 -0.22 -13.17
N CYS A 95 21.30 0.50 -13.02
CA CYS A 95 21.40 1.96 -13.20
C CYS A 95 22.49 2.37 -14.21
N GLY A 96 23.04 1.45 -14.99
CA GLY A 96 24.06 1.76 -16.01
C GLY A 96 23.54 2.63 -17.18
N ASN A 97 24.37 2.78 -18.20
CA ASN A 97 24.21 3.80 -19.25
C ASN A 97 22.99 3.64 -20.18
N ASP A 98 22.44 2.42 -20.35
CA ASP A 98 21.27 2.18 -21.20
C ASP A 98 19.97 2.48 -20.43
N LEU A 99 19.56 3.74 -20.44
CA LEU A 99 18.47 4.26 -19.61
C LEU A 99 17.15 3.51 -19.82
N GLU A 100 16.77 3.22 -21.07
CA GLU A 100 15.47 2.60 -21.37
C GLU A 100 15.45 1.14 -20.93
N LYS A 101 16.47 0.35 -21.29
CA LYS A 101 16.55 -1.05 -20.86
C LYS A 101 16.65 -1.16 -19.35
N ASN A 102 17.40 -0.26 -18.72
CA ASN A 102 17.56 -0.27 -17.27
C ASN A 102 16.28 0.14 -16.55
N ALA A 103 15.51 1.10 -17.07
CA ALA A 103 14.19 1.42 -16.54
C ALA A 103 13.24 0.22 -16.61
N GLN A 104 13.23 -0.54 -17.72
CA GLN A 104 12.42 -1.75 -17.85
C GLN A 104 12.85 -2.84 -16.84
N LYS A 105 14.16 -3.09 -16.71
CA LYS A 105 14.71 -4.04 -15.72
C LYS A 105 14.32 -3.65 -14.29
N ARG A 106 14.44 -2.37 -13.93
CA ARG A 106 14.08 -1.88 -12.59
C ARG A 106 12.60 -2.04 -12.31
N ARG A 107 11.73 -1.72 -13.28
CA ARG A 107 10.28 -1.95 -13.14
C ARG A 107 9.96 -3.42 -12.87
N LEU A 108 10.54 -4.33 -13.66
CA LEU A 108 10.37 -5.77 -13.46
C LEU A 108 10.90 -6.19 -12.08
N PHE A 109 12.08 -5.73 -11.70
CA PHE A 109 12.66 -6.00 -10.37
C PHE A 109 11.73 -5.54 -9.25
N TYR A 110 11.21 -4.31 -9.29
CA TYR A 110 10.29 -3.79 -8.26
C TYR A 110 9.00 -4.59 -8.18
N GLN A 111 8.44 -5.00 -9.32
CA GLN A 111 7.25 -5.85 -9.36
C GLN A 111 7.51 -7.21 -8.71
N LEU A 112 8.63 -7.85 -9.04
CA LEU A 112 8.99 -9.16 -8.48
C LEU A 112 9.30 -9.08 -6.98
N VAL A 113 10.01 -8.04 -6.52
CA VAL A 113 10.26 -7.83 -5.09
C VAL A 113 8.93 -7.59 -4.35
N GLY A 114 8.03 -6.79 -4.91
CA GLY A 114 6.70 -6.57 -4.34
C GLY A 114 5.91 -7.87 -4.19
N ALA A 115 5.86 -8.69 -5.26
CA ALA A 115 5.21 -10.00 -5.23
C ALA A 115 5.84 -10.94 -4.19
N PHE A 116 7.16 -11.01 -4.13
CA PHE A 116 7.89 -11.84 -3.18
C PHE A 116 7.62 -11.43 -1.72
N LEU A 117 7.71 -10.13 -1.41
CA LEU A 117 7.45 -9.61 -0.06
C LEU A 117 5.99 -9.83 0.36
N ARG A 118 5.04 -9.64 -0.56
CA ARG A 118 3.62 -9.91 -0.29
C ARG A 118 3.38 -11.38 0.04
N MET A 119 3.92 -12.30 -0.75
CA MET A 119 3.80 -13.74 -0.48
C MET A 119 4.52 -14.15 0.80
N PHE A 120 5.66 -13.52 1.12
CA PHE A 120 6.34 -13.75 2.40
C PHE A 120 5.47 -13.33 3.60
N VAL A 121 4.77 -12.20 3.52
CA VAL A 121 3.83 -11.78 4.57
C VAL A 121 2.67 -12.79 4.70
N GLU A 122 2.07 -13.19 3.58
CA GLU A 122 1.01 -14.21 3.57
C GLU A 122 1.48 -15.54 4.17
N LEU A 123 2.72 -15.95 3.89
CA LEU A 123 3.34 -17.16 4.44
C LEU A 123 3.49 -17.08 5.97
N ASN A 124 3.90 -15.94 6.52
CA ASN A 124 4.02 -15.73 7.97
C ASN A 124 2.66 -15.71 8.68
N ASN A 125 1.58 -15.41 7.96
CA ASN A 125 0.22 -15.38 8.49
C ASN A 125 -0.51 -16.74 8.41
N LEU A 126 0.16 -17.80 7.92
CA LEU A 126 -0.42 -19.14 7.90
C LEU A 126 -0.49 -19.75 9.30
N GLU A 127 -1.64 -20.34 9.64
CA GLU A 127 -1.83 -21.06 10.91
C GLU A 127 -0.94 -22.29 11.02
N LYS A 128 -0.69 -22.97 9.89
CA LYS A 128 0.20 -24.13 9.78
C LYS A 128 1.39 -23.78 8.91
N SER A 129 2.60 -23.90 9.46
CA SER A 129 3.83 -23.64 8.71
C SER A 129 4.04 -24.70 7.63
N VAL A 130 4.32 -24.24 6.40
CA VAL A 130 4.65 -25.10 5.24
C VAL A 130 6.14 -25.40 5.16
N TYR A 131 6.96 -24.58 5.82
CA TYR A 131 8.42 -24.67 5.83
C TYR A 131 8.94 -24.96 7.24
N SER A 132 10.14 -25.52 7.32
CA SER A 132 10.91 -25.62 8.56
C SER A 132 11.32 -24.23 9.07
N LYS A 133 11.74 -24.15 10.34
CA LYS A 133 12.20 -22.90 10.94
C LYS A 133 13.47 -22.38 10.25
N GLU A 134 14.33 -23.29 9.84
CA GLU A 134 15.58 -23.03 9.15
C GLU A 134 15.33 -22.44 7.76
N GLU A 135 14.42 -23.04 6.98
CA GLU A 135 14.01 -22.53 5.66
C GLU A 135 13.33 -21.17 5.79
N MET A 136 12.42 -20.99 6.76
CA MET A 136 11.79 -19.69 7.01
C MET A 136 12.81 -18.60 7.34
N ARG A 137 13.88 -18.94 8.08
CA ARG A 137 14.97 -18.00 8.37
C ARG A 137 15.71 -17.58 7.10
N GLN A 138 15.98 -18.51 6.19
CA GLN A 138 16.62 -18.22 4.90
C GLN A 138 15.74 -17.32 4.04
N ILE A 139 14.46 -17.66 3.89
CA ILE A 139 13.49 -16.86 3.12
C ILE A 139 13.38 -15.44 3.70
N LYS A 140 13.39 -15.30 5.03
CA LYS A 140 13.41 -13.99 5.69
C LYS A 140 14.66 -13.18 5.36
N GLN A 141 15.84 -13.79 5.38
CA GLN A 141 17.10 -13.13 5.01
C GLN A 141 17.06 -12.66 3.55
N GLU A 142 16.53 -13.47 2.64
CA GLU A 142 16.33 -13.09 1.24
C GLU A 142 15.35 -11.91 1.11
N ALA A 143 14.24 -11.91 1.86
CA ALA A 143 13.28 -10.82 1.87
C ALA A 143 13.89 -9.50 2.36
N GLU A 144 14.70 -9.55 3.42
CA GLU A 144 15.44 -8.39 3.93
C GLU A 144 16.46 -7.88 2.89
N PHE A 145 17.20 -8.80 2.26
CA PHE A 145 18.15 -8.48 1.21
C PHE A 145 17.48 -7.78 0.01
N TYR A 146 16.44 -8.38 -0.58
CA TYR A 146 15.77 -7.79 -1.75
C TYR A 146 15.06 -6.47 -1.44
N ARG A 147 14.53 -6.32 -0.22
CA ARG A 147 13.95 -5.04 0.24
C ARG A 147 15.01 -3.95 0.35
N HIS A 148 16.17 -4.28 0.92
CA HIS A 148 17.31 -3.35 0.99
C HIS A 148 17.77 -2.96 -0.42
N LEU A 149 17.94 -3.95 -1.29
CA LEU A 149 18.38 -3.76 -2.66
C LEU A 149 17.41 -2.89 -3.47
N GLN A 150 16.10 -3.10 -3.33
CA GLN A 150 15.06 -2.25 -3.93
C GLN A 150 15.19 -0.79 -3.50
N LYS A 151 15.47 -0.55 -2.22
CA LYS A 151 15.68 0.82 -1.70
C LYS A 151 16.92 1.45 -2.33
N VAL A 152 18.04 0.75 -2.32
CA VAL A 152 19.32 1.24 -2.87
C VAL A 152 19.18 1.55 -4.36
N ILE A 153 18.65 0.62 -5.15
CA ILE A 153 18.48 0.80 -6.59
C ILE A 153 17.55 1.99 -6.86
N GLY A 154 16.44 2.11 -6.14
CA GLY A 154 15.51 3.22 -6.31
C GLY A 154 16.14 4.58 -6.03
N LEU A 155 17.00 4.68 -5.01
CA LEU A 155 17.72 5.91 -4.68
C LEU A 155 18.78 6.22 -5.75
N SER A 156 19.57 5.22 -6.14
CA SER A 156 20.65 5.38 -7.13
C SER A 156 20.14 5.67 -8.54
N SER A 157 18.95 5.17 -8.90
CA SER A 157 18.31 5.47 -10.18
C SER A 157 17.56 6.80 -10.20
N GLY A 158 17.28 7.37 -9.02
CA GLY A 158 16.37 8.52 -8.86
C GLY A 158 14.89 8.19 -9.00
N ASP A 159 14.50 6.90 -9.05
CA ASP A 159 13.09 6.49 -9.09
C ASP A 159 12.40 6.71 -7.72
N SER A 160 13.17 6.74 -6.63
CA SER A 160 12.67 7.03 -5.29
C SER A 160 13.37 8.27 -4.70
N VAL A 161 12.58 9.12 -4.05
CA VAL A 161 13.09 10.30 -3.35
C VAL A 161 13.12 9.99 -1.86
N ASP A 162 14.28 10.15 -1.21
CA ASP A 162 14.38 10.02 0.23
C ASP A 162 13.79 11.25 0.93
N LEU A 163 12.47 11.29 1.06
CA LEU A 163 11.74 12.40 1.70
C LEU A 163 12.23 12.72 3.12
N LYS A 164 12.88 11.76 3.82
CA LYS A 164 13.45 12.02 5.15
C LYS A 164 14.60 13.01 5.09
N SER A 165 15.48 12.94 4.09
CA SER A 165 16.60 13.87 3.95
C SER A 165 16.14 15.27 3.53
N TYR A 166 15.05 15.37 2.76
CA TYR A 166 14.46 16.65 2.33
C TYR A 166 13.50 17.26 3.36
N SER A 167 13.11 16.55 4.42
CA SER A 167 12.13 17.04 5.39
C SER A 167 12.55 18.31 6.13
N GLU A 168 13.84 18.45 6.43
CA GLU A 168 14.39 19.62 7.10
C GLU A 168 14.49 20.84 6.18
N ASP A 169 14.88 20.65 4.92
CA ASP A 169 14.95 21.75 3.95
C ASP A 169 13.56 22.17 3.46
N MET A 170 12.62 21.22 3.29
CA MET A 170 11.21 21.54 3.05
C MET A 170 10.59 22.29 4.23
N ARG A 171 10.90 21.90 5.48
CA ARG A 171 10.50 22.66 6.68
C ARG A 171 11.03 24.08 6.65
N ARG A 172 12.32 24.26 6.38
CA ARG A 172 12.93 25.60 6.29
C ARG A 172 12.28 26.46 5.22
N ILE A 173 11.90 25.88 4.08
CA ILE A 173 11.17 26.59 3.03
C ILE A 173 9.75 26.94 3.50
N LEU A 174 9.02 26.00 4.12
CA LEU A 174 7.71 26.30 4.71
C LEU A 174 7.81 27.39 5.78
N ASP A 175 8.74 27.29 6.72
CA ASP A 175 8.94 28.26 7.80
C ASP A 175 9.36 29.64 7.27
N ALA A 176 10.12 29.68 6.16
CA ALA A 176 10.53 30.93 5.52
C ALA A 176 9.38 31.62 4.77
N TYR A 177 8.44 30.86 4.20
CA TYR A 177 7.35 31.38 3.38
C TYR A 177 6.00 31.49 4.10
N ILE A 178 5.78 30.71 5.16
CA ILE A 178 4.60 30.75 6.01
C ILE A 178 4.95 31.56 7.26
N LYS A 179 4.97 32.89 7.11
CA LYS A 179 4.83 33.79 8.27
C LYS A 179 3.37 33.79 8.68
N THR A 180 3.00 32.90 9.59
CA THR A 180 1.77 33.07 10.36
C THR A 180 1.88 34.39 11.11
N THR A 181 1.01 35.34 10.78
CA THR A 181 0.90 36.59 11.53
C THR A 181 0.24 36.22 12.87
N ASP A 182 0.71 36.76 13.99
CA ASP A 182 0.14 36.46 15.31
C ASP A 182 -1.38 36.65 15.30
N SER A 183 -2.12 35.74 15.94
CA SER A 183 -3.57 35.82 15.99
C SER A 183 -4.00 37.08 16.75
N GLU A 184 -4.61 38.04 16.06
CA GLU A 184 -5.19 39.21 16.72
C GLU A 184 -6.55 38.81 17.34
N THR A 185 -6.67 38.96 18.66
CA THR A 185 -7.96 38.76 19.34
C THR A 185 -8.88 39.92 19.00
N LEU A 186 -9.81 39.71 18.07
CA LEU A 186 -10.78 40.74 17.67
C LEU A 186 -11.80 41.01 18.79
N ILE A 187 -12.21 39.97 19.54
CA ILE A 187 -13.22 40.05 20.59
C ILE A 187 -12.93 39.00 21.67
N LYS A 188 -12.96 39.41 22.94
CA LYS A 188 -12.80 38.52 24.09
C LYS A 188 -14.19 38.25 24.70
N ILE A 189 -14.70 37.02 24.54
CA ILE A 189 -16.07 36.64 24.92
C ILE A 189 -16.11 35.93 26.30
N GLU A 190 -14.95 35.74 26.94
CA GLU A 190 -14.78 34.79 28.06
C GLU A 190 -15.68 35.07 29.29
N ASP A 191 -16.14 36.31 29.50
CA ASP A 191 -16.90 36.70 30.69
C ASP A 191 -18.21 37.49 30.43
N GLN A 192 -18.70 37.53 29.18
CA GLN A 192 -19.93 38.27 28.82
C GLN A 192 -20.90 37.41 28.00
N GLY A 193 -22.20 37.58 28.26
CA GLY A 193 -23.23 36.96 27.42
C GLY A 193 -23.25 37.58 26.03
N LEU A 194 -23.50 36.78 24.99
CA LEU A 194 -23.51 37.23 23.58
C LEU A 194 -24.38 38.48 23.36
N CYS A 195 -25.49 38.58 24.09
CA CYS A 195 -26.41 39.72 24.04
C CYS A 195 -25.82 41.01 24.64
N GLU A 196 -24.98 40.92 25.69
CA GLU A 196 -24.32 42.10 26.29
C GLU A 196 -23.21 42.62 25.38
N VAL A 197 -22.46 41.72 24.75
CA VAL A 197 -21.43 42.08 23.75
C VAL A 197 -22.07 42.80 22.57
N LEU A 198 -23.18 42.28 22.04
CA LEU A 198 -23.92 42.89 20.92
C LEU A 198 -24.55 44.25 21.28
N ALA A 199 -24.89 44.48 22.56
CA ALA A 199 -25.44 45.76 23.00
C ALA A 199 -24.37 46.85 23.19
N GLN A 200 -23.12 46.45 23.47
CA GLN A 200 -21.99 47.36 23.67
C GLN A 200 -21.18 47.62 22.39
N MET A 201 -21.36 46.79 21.36
CA MET A 201 -20.69 46.94 20.08
C MET A 201 -21.43 47.90 19.14
N ASP A 202 -20.70 48.87 18.58
CA ASP A 202 -21.16 49.58 17.38
C ASP A 202 -21.02 48.65 16.18
N ILE A 203 -22.15 48.36 15.53
CA ILE A 203 -22.25 47.48 14.36
C ILE A 203 -21.34 47.98 13.22
N ASN A 204 -21.12 49.29 13.09
CA ASN A 204 -20.26 49.85 12.06
C ASN A 204 -18.78 49.57 12.31
N ASP A 205 -18.34 49.62 13.58
CA ASP A 205 -16.97 49.29 13.96
C ASP A 205 -16.70 47.79 13.81
N PHE A 206 -17.67 46.95 14.17
CA PHE A 206 -17.59 45.51 13.93
C PHE A 206 -17.49 45.19 12.43
N ASN A 207 -18.35 45.76 11.60
CA ASN A 207 -18.32 45.56 10.15
C ASN A 207 -17.02 46.06 9.51
N LYS A 208 -16.45 47.15 10.03
CA LYS A 208 -15.16 47.69 9.56
C LYS A 208 -14.00 46.77 9.93
N ALA A 209 -13.98 46.24 11.16
CA ALA A 209 -12.97 45.28 11.61
C ALA A 209 -13.06 43.97 10.80
N LEU A 210 -14.28 43.46 10.59
CA LEU A 210 -14.54 42.27 9.77
C LEU A 210 -14.06 42.49 8.32
N SER A 211 -14.39 43.63 7.73
CA SER A 211 -13.97 43.96 6.36
C SER A 211 -12.45 44.13 6.23
N GLN A 212 -11.76 44.56 7.28
CA GLN A 212 -10.30 44.63 7.31
C GLN A 212 -9.64 43.27 7.46
N ALA A 213 -10.21 42.38 8.28
CA ALA A 213 -9.72 41.01 8.46
C ALA A 213 -9.93 40.14 7.22
N PHE A 214 -11.01 40.37 6.47
CA PHE A 214 -11.42 39.54 5.33
C PHE A 214 -11.24 40.20 3.96
N LYS A 215 -10.24 41.08 3.81
CA LYS A 215 -9.99 41.81 2.55
C LYS A 215 -9.81 40.93 1.30
N ASN A 216 -9.46 39.65 1.46
CA ASN A 216 -9.20 38.71 0.36
C ASN A 216 -10.09 37.47 0.50
N GLU A 217 -10.91 37.16 -0.51
CA GLU A 217 -11.79 35.97 -0.55
C GLU A 217 -11.03 34.65 -0.31
N SER A 218 -9.77 34.57 -0.75
CA SER A 218 -8.91 33.39 -0.53
C SER A 218 -8.60 33.12 0.94
N SER A 219 -8.47 34.18 1.75
CA SER A 219 -8.13 34.06 3.18
C SER A 219 -9.33 33.61 4.03
N MET A 220 -10.54 33.87 3.54
CA MET A 220 -11.78 33.43 4.20
C MET A 220 -11.97 31.91 4.08
N ALA A 221 -11.69 31.33 2.92
CA ALA A 221 -11.75 29.88 2.72
C ALA A 221 -10.70 29.13 3.57
N GLU A 222 -9.47 29.66 3.65
CA GLU A 222 -8.40 29.09 4.47
C GLU A 222 -8.70 29.15 5.97
N SER A 223 -9.31 30.24 6.45
CA SER A 223 -9.65 30.41 7.87
C SER A 223 -10.79 29.50 8.33
N ILE A 224 -11.74 29.18 7.43
CA ILE A 224 -12.82 28.22 7.72
C ILE A 224 -12.27 26.79 7.76
N ALA A 225 -11.39 26.44 6.82
CA ALA A 225 -10.79 25.10 6.76
C ALA A 225 -9.91 24.77 7.98
N ASN A 226 -9.21 25.76 8.55
CA ASN A 226 -8.36 25.57 9.73
C ASN A 226 -9.13 25.43 11.06
N ASN A 227 -10.45 25.68 11.08
CA ASN A 227 -11.30 25.61 12.28
C ASN A 227 -12.36 24.49 12.25
N THR A 228 -12.35 23.64 11.22
CA THR A 228 -13.12 22.38 11.14
C THR A 228 -12.22 21.19 11.38
#